data_AF-A0A7Y8LG15-F1
#
_entry.id   AF-A0A7Y8LG15-F1
#
_cell.length_a   1.000
_cell.length_b   1.000
_cell.length_c   1.000
_cell.angle_alpha   90.00
_cell.angle_beta   90.00
_cell.angle_gamma   90.00
#
_symmetry.space_group_name_H-M   'P 1'
#
loop_
_entity.id
_entity.type
_entity.pdbx_description
1 polymer ?
#
loop_
_entity_poly.entity_id
_entity_poly.type
_entity_poly.pdbx_seq_one_letter_code
_entity_poly.pdbx_strand_id
1 'polypeptide(L)'
;MFDTIYFDKNYVCPLCGGKIESVQVKEFENILKKYRIKDCVAHAEDMRIVRNVLFCNKCLTSTGKKIYIVIGRGILLGITDTLDEATKLLNEMNLERIILWYHELYQRYMDEQREKASYRRFLDELHEWYSKRFYEIPEDQKSRRFLCIWNRRHFEGALSPVEAIERFITCKKLLETLNEVWLEGKEILEIYYEVEITAGEESWSVDIYQDDINERCGFNWTWKVISKKKLKIDGEKENELPDWCIVVDEPFSDEVVHKAVHKWLSVRGYEFDVKMIAVEHAKGSEPLKERADL
;
A
#
# COMPACT_ATOMS: atom_id res chain seq x y z
N MET A 1 24.54 15.91 -2.91
CA MET A 1 23.29 15.19 -2.61
C MET A 1 22.75 15.76 -1.31
N PHE A 2 21.44 15.99 -1.18
CA PHE A 2 20.85 16.64 -0.01
C PHE A 2 19.70 15.80 0.52
N ASP A 3 19.59 15.69 1.82
CA ASP A 3 18.40 15.13 2.45
C ASP A 3 17.35 16.24 2.62
N THR A 4 16.07 15.86 2.71
CA THR A 4 14.95 16.80 2.80
C THR A 4 14.19 16.57 4.10
N ILE A 5 13.97 17.62 4.88
CA ILE A 5 13.13 17.59 6.07
C ILE A 5 11.83 18.33 5.77
N TYR A 6 10.68 17.69 5.99
CA TYR A 6 9.37 18.32 5.89
C TYR A 6 8.96 18.91 7.24
N PHE A 7 8.36 20.10 7.21
CA PHE A 7 7.88 20.78 8.40
C PHE A 7 6.47 20.32 8.77
N ASP A 8 6.20 20.13 10.07
CA ASP A 8 4.82 19.92 10.56
C ASP A 8 3.94 21.16 10.33
N LYS A 9 4.56 22.35 10.36
CA LYS A 9 3.91 23.63 10.08
C LYS A 9 4.68 24.37 9.01
N ASN A 10 3.99 24.76 7.95
CA ASN A 10 4.59 25.47 6.84
C ASN A 10 5.12 26.84 7.29
N TYR A 11 6.35 27.15 6.86
CA TYR A 11 6.93 28.46 7.02
C TYR A 11 6.40 29.42 5.94
N VAL A 12 6.33 30.71 6.27
CA VAL A 12 5.97 31.74 5.31
C VAL A 12 7.23 32.48 4.88
N CYS A 13 7.43 32.59 3.57
CA CYS A 13 8.51 33.37 3.00
C CYS A 13 8.32 34.86 3.31
N PRO A 14 9.29 35.53 3.94
CA PRO A 14 9.18 36.96 4.26
C PRO A 14 9.19 37.86 3.01
N LEU A 15 9.69 37.37 1.87
CA LEU A 15 9.80 38.16 0.64
C LEU A 15 8.53 38.13 -0.22
N CYS A 16 7.87 36.97 -0.32
CA CYS A 16 6.72 36.79 -1.23
C CYS A 16 5.46 36.24 -0.56
N GLY A 17 5.49 35.95 0.74
CA GLY A 17 4.37 35.31 1.45
C GLY A 17 4.11 33.85 1.05
N GLY A 18 4.94 33.26 0.19
CA GLY A 18 4.81 31.87 -0.25
C GLY A 18 5.07 30.87 0.89
N LYS A 19 4.34 29.76 0.88
CA LYS A 19 4.56 28.64 1.83
C LYS A 19 5.87 27.91 1.52
N ILE A 20 6.59 27.54 2.55
CA ILE A 20 7.80 26.73 2.52
C ILE A 20 7.51 25.49 3.37
N GLU A 21 7.50 24.33 2.73
CA GLU A 21 7.04 23.05 3.31
C GLU A 21 8.19 22.16 3.75
N SER A 22 9.40 22.44 3.27
CA SER A 22 10.58 21.63 3.54
C SER A 22 11.88 22.44 3.50
N VAL A 23 12.94 21.87 4.08
CA VAL A 23 14.31 22.35 3.95
C VAL A 23 15.23 21.23 3.48
N GLN A 24 16.20 21.56 2.64
CA GLN A 24 17.27 20.66 2.25
C GLN A 24 18.47 20.84 3.17
N VAL A 25 19.03 19.73 3.65
CA VAL A 25 20.13 19.69 4.62
C VAL A 25 21.29 18.89 4.08
N LYS A 26 22.51 19.26 4.48
CA LYS A 26 23.75 18.58 4.12
C LYS A 26 24.40 17.84 5.29
N GLU A 27 23.90 18.06 6.49
CA GLU A 27 24.52 17.68 7.76
C GLU A 27 24.26 16.21 8.14
N PHE A 28 23.56 15.46 7.28
CA PHE A 28 23.20 14.05 7.44
C PHE A 28 24.02 13.18 6.47
N GLU A 29 23.59 11.93 6.25
CA GLU A 29 24.25 10.97 5.37
C GLU A 29 24.18 11.37 3.88
N ASN A 30 23.31 12.32 3.51
CA ASN A 30 23.18 12.85 2.15
C ASN A 30 22.78 11.78 1.13
N ILE A 31 21.80 10.94 1.47
CA ILE A 31 21.35 9.79 0.67
C ILE A 31 19.98 10.00 0.02
N LEU A 32 19.58 11.27 -0.16
CA LEU A 32 18.26 11.68 -0.71
C LEU A 32 17.08 11.21 0.14
N LYS A 33 17.30 11.03 1.45
CA LYS A 33 16.22 10.64 2.36
C LYS A 33 15.30 11.83 2.65
N LYS A 34 14.05 11.48 2.89
CA LYS A 34 12.99 12.39 3.31
C LYS A 34 12.70 12.11 4.78
N TYR A 35 12.71 13.15 5.59
CA TYR A 35 12.53 13.05 7.04
C TYR A 35 11.37 13.93 7.51
N ARG A 36 10.71 13.48 8.58
CA ARG A 36 9.71 14.21 9.36
C ARG A 36 10.11 14.20 10.83
N ILE A 37 9.47 15.06 11.62
CA ILE A 37 9.66 15.06 13.07
C ILE A 37 9.34 13.65 13.61
N LYS A 38 10.14 13.21 14.59
CA LYS A 38 10.23 11.85 15.15
C LYS A 38 10.99 10.81 14.32
N ASP A 39 11.41 11.11 13.10
CA ASP A 39 12.21 10.15 12.33
C ASP A 39 13.64 10.04 12.86
N CYS A 40 14.23 8.86 12.67
CA CYS A 40 15.64 8.60 12.97
C CYS A 40 16.53 9.15 11.85
N VAL A 41 17.39 10.11 12.19
CA VAL A 41 18.28 10.81 11.25
C VAL A 41 19.76 10.53 11.50
N ALA A 42 20.11 9.92 12.63
CA ALA A 42 21.49 9.63 13.03
C ALA A 42 21.57 8.51 14.09
N HIS A 43 22.77 8.20 14.56
CA HIS A 43 22.98 7.24 15.66
C HIS A 43 22.33 7.68 16.97
N ALA A 44 21.96 6.70 17.81
CA ALA A 44 21.30 6.92 19.11
C ALA A 44 22.09 7.78 20.11
N GLU A 45 23.39 7.98 19.88
CA GLU A 45 24.26 8.82 20.71
C GLU A 45 24.32 10.27 20.22
N ASP A 46 23.88 10.54 18.99
CA ASP A 46 23.97 11.87 18.38
C ASP A 46 22.96 12.84 19.00
N MET A 47 23.47 13.94 19.54
CA MET A 47 22.71 15.06 20.07
C MET A 47 23.31 16.34 19.54
N ARG A 48 22.58 17.07 18.70
CA ARG A 48 23.07 18.29 18.06
C ARG A 48 21.95 19.21 17.61
N ILE A 49 22.28 20.50 17.51
CA ILE A 49 21.42 21.51 16.93
C ILE A 49 22.08 21.99 15.64
N VAL A 50 21.40 21.80 14.52
CA VAL A 50 21.87 22.24 13.20
C VAL A 50 21.17 23.54 12.83
N ARG A 51 21.95 24.60 12.59
CA ARG A 51 21.43 25.86 12.10
C ARG A 51 21.37 25.85 10.59
N ASN A 52 20.21 26.16 10.02
CA ASN A 52 20.03 26.30 8.58
C ASN A 52 19.27 27.59 8.23
N VAL A 53 19.23 27.95 6.96
CA VAL A 53 18.52 29.13 6.43
C VAL A 53 17.46 28.65 5.44
N LEU A 54 16.23 29.13 5.62
CA LEU A 54 15.12 28.75 4.74
C LEU A 54 15.34 29.26 3.31
N PHE A 55 15.12 28.38 2.35
CA PHE A 55 15.09 28.69 0.92
C PHE A 55 13.66 28.72 0.39
N CYS A 56 13.32 29.72 -0.42
CA CYS A 56 11.99 29.82 -1.02
C CYS A 56 12.01 29.41 -2.49
N ASN A 57 11.30 28.33 -2.83
CA ASN A 57 11.19 27.85 -4.22
C ASN A 57 10.54 28.86 -5.17
N LYS A 58 9.67 29.76 -4.68
CA LYS A 58 9.05 30.81 -5.50
C LYS A 58 9.99 31.97 -5.80
N CYS A 59 10.83 32.35 -4.83
CA CYS A 59 11.79 33.45 -5.00
C CYS A 59 13.12 32.98 -5.59
N LEU A 60 13.39 31.67 -5.55
CA LEU A 60 14.66 31.03 -5.88
C LEU A 60 15.84 31.60 -5.06
N THR A 61 15.57 32.08 -3.85
CA THR A 61 16.57 32.70 -2.97
C THR A 61 16.39 32.26 -1.52
N SER A 62 17.49 32.37 -0.77
CA SER A 62 17.50 32.22 0.68
C SER A 62 16.79 33.40 1.33
N THR A 63 15.84 33.11 2.20
CA THR A 63 14.98 34.11 2.85
C THR A 63 15.68 34.90 3.97
N GLY A 64 16.87 34.47 4.38
CA GLY A 64 17.59 35.00 5.55
C GLY A 64 16.99 34.55 6.89
N LYS A 65 15.79 33.95 6.91
CA LYS A 65 15.19 33.37 8.11
C LYS A 65 15.97 32.11 8.52
N LYS A 66 16.51 32.14 9.73
CA LYS A 66 17.25 31.03 10.33
C LYS A 66 16.26 30.08 10.99
N ILE A 67 16.55 28.80 10.89
CA ILE A 67 15.87 27.74 11.63
C ILE A 67 16.92 26.87 12.31
N TYR A 68 16.51 26.22 13.38
CA TYR A 68 17.32 25.35 14.21
C TYR A 68 16.67 23.98 14.27
N ILE A 69 17.33 23.01 13.66
CA ILE A 69 16.90 21.62 13.57
C ILE A 69 17.50 20.90 14.78
N VAL A 70 16.65 20.31 15.62
CA VAL A 70 17.07 19.71 16.89
C VAL A 70 17.07 18.20 16.77
N ILE A 71 18.23 17.60 17.03
CA ILE A 71 18.43 16.15 17.00
C ILE A 71 18.81 15.70 18.39
N GLY A 72 18.05 14.77 18.94
CA GLY A 72 18.29 14.19 20.24
C GLY A 72 18.27 12.68 20.15
N ARG A 73 19.37 12.04 20.57
CA ARG A 73 19.53 10.58 20.53
C ARG A 73 19.25 9.99 19.15
N GLY A 74 19.73 10.65 18.11
CA GLY A 74 19.53 10.26 16.71
C GLY A 74 18.15 10.56 16.14
N ILE A 75 17.21 11.09 16.92
CA ILE A 75 15.83 11.39 16.50
C ILE A 75 15.68 12.89 16.20
N LEU A 76 15.01 13.23 15.10
CA LEU A 76 14.61 14.60 14.80
C LEU A 76 13.49 15.04 15.75
N LEU A 77 13.83 15.81 16.79
CA LEU A 77 12.88 16.22 17.83
C LEU A 77 11.95 17.34 17.37
N GLY A 78 12.44 18.22 16.50
CA GLY A 78 11.70 19.40 16.06
C GLY A 78 12.56 20.42 15.34
N ILE A 79 11.89 21.46 14.85
CA ILE A 79 12.51 22.60 14.18
C ILE A 79 11.98 23.87 14.83
N THR A 80 12.87 24.78 15.18
CA THR A 80 12.57 26.00 15.95
C THR A 80 13.18 27.24 15.28
N ASP A 81 12.69 28.41 15.65
CA ASP A 81 13.11 29.68 15.03
C ASP A 81 14.30 30.30 15.77
N THR A 82 14.53 29.90 17.02
CA THR A 82 15.57 30.44 17.88
C THR A 82 16.45 29.34 18.48
N LEU A 83 17.71 29.69 18.77
CA LEU A 83 18.65 28.77 19.42
C LEU A 83 18.22 28.44 20.86
N ASP A 84 17.58 29.38 21.54
CA ASP A 84 17.10 29.21 22.92
C ASP A 84 15.99 28.16 22.99
N GLU A 85 14.98 28.26 22.11
CA GLU A 85 13.93 27.23 21.95
C GLU A 85 14.52 25.88 21.56
N ALA A 86 15.50 25.85 20.65
CA ALA A 86 16.18 24.62 20.25
C ALA A 86 16.88 23.94 21.42
N THR A 87 17.54 24.73 22.26
CA THR A 87 18.30 24.27 23.43
C THR A 87 17.35 23.79 24.52
N LYS A 88 16.27 24.53 24.74
CA LYS A 88 15.19 24.15 25.64
C LYS A 88 14.54 22.84 25.20
N LEU A 89 14.22 22.68 23.92
CA LEU A 89 13.65 21.43 23.38
C LEU A 89 14.56 20.22 23.59
N LEU A 90 15.88 20.40 23.43
CA LEU A 90 16.86 19.34 23.67
C LEU A 90 16.99 18.98 25.16
N ASN A 91 16.91 19.98 26.05
CA ASN A 91 17.05 19.80 27.50
C ASN A 91 15.76 19.30 28.18
N GLU A 92 14.59 19.70 27.69
CA GLU A 92 13.28 19.26 28.16
C GLU A 92 12.88 17.88 27.62
N MET A 93 13.80 17.19 26.98
CA MET A 93 13.58 15.88 26.41
C MET A 93 13.29 14.85 27.51
N ASN A 94 12.00 14.64 27.80
CA ASN A 94 11.54 13.63 28.75
C ASN A 94 11.83 12.23 28.20
N LEU A 95 12.51 11.40 29.01
CA LEU A 95 12.80 10.00 28.72
C LEU A 95 11.55 9.21 28.31
N GLU A 96 10.40 9.46 28.94
CA GLU A 96 9.12 8.79 28.60
C GLU A 96 8.72 9.06 27.15
N ARG A 97 8.85 10.30 26.69
CA ARG A 97 8.51 10.70 25.32
C ARG A 97 9.46 10.05 24.31
N ILE A 98 10.74 9.98 24.65
CA ILE A 98 11.75 9.26 23.84
C ILE A 98 11.38 7.79 23.72
N ILE A 99 11.04 7.12 24.84
CA ILE A 99 10.66 5.71 24.85
C ILE A 99 9.45 5.45 23.94
N LEU A 100 8.42 6.30 24.01
CA LEU A 100 7.26 6.20 23.13
C LEU A 100 7.64 6.34 21.65
N TRP A 101 8.53 7.28 21.31
CA TRP A 101 9.02 7.44 19.93
C TRP A 101 9.89 6.28 19.47
N TYR A 102 10.76 5.75 20.33
CA TYR A 102 11.51 4.53 20.01
C TYR A 102 10.58 3.34 19.78
N HIS A 103 9.50 3.23 20.54
CA HIS A 103 8.50 2.18 20.31
C HIS A 103 7.82 2.36 18.94
N GLU A 104 7.35 3.57 18.60
CA GLU A 104 6.80 3.89 17.27
C GLU A 104 7.79 3.56 16.14
N LEU A 105 9.05 4.01 16.27
CA LEU A 105 10.12 3.75 15.30
C LEU A 105 10.45 2.27 15.17
N TYR A 106 10.48 1.54 16.30
CA TYR A 106 10.75 0.12 16.30
C TYR A 106 9.62 -0.67 15.64
N GLN A 107 8.35 -0.30 15.86
CA GLN A 107 7.23 -0.92 15.15
C GLN A 107 7.35 -0.71 13.64
N ARG A 108 7.62 0.53 13.18
CA ARG A 108 7.86 0.80 11.75
C ARG A 108 9.02 -0.03 11.19
N TYR A 109 10.12 -0.13 11.92
CA TYR A 109 11.24 -0.98 11.52
C TYR A 109 10.83 -2.45 11.41
N MET A 110 10.09 -2.97 12.38
CA MET A 110 9.59 -4.35 12.35
C MET A 110 8.64 -4.58 11.18
N ASP A 111 7.80 -3.60 10.83
CA ASP A 111 6.93 -3.64 9.65
C ASP A 111 7.76 -3.71 8.36
N GLU A 112 8.75 -2.84 8.19
CA GLU A 112 9.67 -2.88 7.05
C GLU A 112 10.44 -4.20 6.95
N GLN A 113 10.88 -4.76 8.09
CA GLN A 113 11.56 -6.06 8.11
C GLN A 113 10.62 -7.19 7.71
N ARG A 114 9.37 -7.18 8.21
CA ARG A 114 8.34 -8.15 7.83
C ARG A 114 8.04 -8.07 6.34
N GLU A 115 7.93 -6.86 5.81
CA GLU A 115 7.73 -6.61 4.38
C GLU A 115 8.91 -7.15 3.56
N LYS A 116 10.15 -6.74 3.87
CA LYS A 116 11.35 -7.23 3.19
C LYS A 116 11.47 -8.75 3.24
N ALA A 117 11.18 -9.36 4.39
CA ALA A 117 11.15 -10.81 4.54
C ALA A 117 10.05 -11.46 3.68
N SER A 118 8.89 -10.81 3.54
CA SER A 118 7.82 -11.25 2.63
C SER A 118 8.29 -11.27 1.17
N TYR A 119 8.90 -10.19 0.68
CA TYR A 119 9.44 -10.12 -0.69
C TYR A 119 10.57 -11.12 -0.92
N ARG A 120 11.52 -11.21 0.01
CA ARG A 120 12.62 -12.18 -0.09
C ARG A 120 12.11 -13.61 -0.16
N ARG A 121 11.21 -14.00 0.74
CA ARG A 121 10.58 -15.32 0.73
C ARG A 121 9.82 -15.58 -0.57
N PHE A 122 9.08 -14.59 -1.07
CA PHE A 122 8.39 -14.71 -2.36
C PHE A 122 9.39 -14.99 -3.49
N LEU A 123 10.50 -14.26 -3.58
CA LEU A 123 11.51 -14.48 -4.61
C LEU A 123 12.23 -15.83 -4.48
N ASP A 124 12.54 -16.25 -3.24
CA ASP A 124 13.13 -17.56 -2.97
C ASP A 124 12.17 -18.69 -3.40
N GLU A 125 10.89 -18.58 -3.08
CA GLU A 125 9.85 -19.53 -3.47
C GLU A 125 9.56 -19.50 -4.98
N LEU A 126 9.57 -18.33 -5.61
CA LEU A 126 9.42 -18.14 -7.06
C LEU A 126 10.56 -18.86 -7.80
N HIS A 127 11.80 -18.61 -7.38
CA HIS A 127 12.96 -19.30 -7.92
C HIS A 127 12.83 -20.81 -7.73
N GLU A 128 12.43 -21.27 -6.55
CA GLU A 128 12.22 -22.70 -6.30
C GLU A 128 11.14 -23.30 -7.22
N TRP A 129 10.00 -22.60 -7.39
CA TRP A 129 8.87 -22.99 -8.24
C TRP A 129 9.30 -23.25 -9.68
N TYR A 130 9.91 -22.26 -10.30
CA TYR A 130 10.23 -22.29 -11.73
C TYR A 130 11.52 -23.06 -12.02
N SER A 131 12.55 -22.99 -11.17
CA SER A 131 13.80 -23.72 -11.40
C SER A 131 13.64 -25.23 -11.22
N LYS A 132 12.80 -25.67 -10.28
CA LYS A 132 12.52 -27.11 -10.08
C LYS A 132 11.33 -27.61 -10.91
N ARG A 133 10.75 -26.73 -11.75
CA ARG A 133 9.61 -27.03 -12.61
C ARG A 133 8.45 -27.68 -11.84
N PHE A 134 8.12 -27.10 -10.69
CA PHE A 134 7.07 -27.61 -9.82
C PHE A 134 5.69 -27.64 -10.50
N TYR A 135 5.49 -26.83 -11.54
CA TYR A 135 4.30 -26.82 -12.39
C TYR A 135 4.16 -28.05 -13.30
N GLU A 136 5.24 -28.82 -13.53
CA GLU A 136 5.22 -30.06 -14.34
C GLU A 136 4.93 -31.31 -13.49
N ILE A 137 5.01 -31.19 -12.16
CA ILE A 137 4.85 -32.33 -11.24
C ILE A 137 3.36 -32.62 -11.01
N PRO A 138 2.90 -33.88 -11.26
CA PRO A 138 1.53 -34.30 -10.99
C PRO A 138 1.13 -34.08 -9.53
N GLU A 139 -0.15 -33.75 -9.28
CA GLU A 139 -0.63 -33.42 -7.93
C GLU A 139 -0.40 -34.51 -6.89
N ASP A 140 -0.52 -35.76 -7.30
CA ASP A 140 -0.30 -36.96 -6.50
C ASP A 140 1.17 -37.18 -6.11
N GLN A 141 2.12 -36.54 -6.81
CA GLN A 141 3.56 -36.62 -6.56
C GLN A 141 4.13 -35.36 -5.90
N LYS A 142 3.29 -34.36 -5.60
CA LYS A 142 3.70 -33.13 -4.91
C LYS A 142 4.18 -33.47 -3.50
N SER A 143 5.49 -33.37 -3.28
CA SER A 143 6.13 -33.66 -1.97
C SER A 143 5.61 -32.76 -0.84
N ARG A 144 5.83 -33.15 0.44
CA ARG A 144 5.52 -32.28 1.61
C ARG A 144 6.10 -30.87 1.51
N ARG A 145 7.24 -30.70 0.82
CA ARG A 145 7.88 -29.39 0.61
C ARG A 145 7.04 -28.45 -0.25
N PHE A 146 6.20 -29.01 -1.12
CA PHE A 146 5.22 -28.29 -1.95
C PHE A 146 4.10 -27.65 -1.12
N LEU A 147 3.71 -28.28 0.00
CA LEU A 147 2.70 -27.75 0.93
C LEU A 147 3.22 -26.57 1.77
N CYS A 148 4.54 -26.35 1.79
CA CYS A 148 5.18 -25.27 2.56
C CYS A 148 5.42 -24.00 1.73
N ILE A 149 5.03 -23.97 0.46
CA ILE A 149 5.13 -22.79 -0.39
C ILE A 149 3.96 -21.86 -0.07
N TRP A 150 4.24 -20.78 0.66
CA TRP A 150 3.20 -19.87 1.15
C TRP A 150 2.55 -19.07 0.02
N ASN A 151 3.34 -18.71 -0.99
CA ASN A 151 2.89 -17.89 -2.13
C ASN A 151 2.37 -18.72 -3.31
N ARG A 152 2.04 -20.01 -3.09
CA ARG A 152 1.66 -20.97 -4.13
C ARG A 152 0.56 -20.44 -5.06
N ARG A 153 -0.43 -19.71 -4.53
CA ARG A 153 -1.53 -19.14 -5.31
C ARG A 153 -1.10 -18.11 -6.36
N HIS A 154 0.05 -17.47 -6.17
CA HIS A 154 0.62 -16.56 -7.17
C HIS A 154 1.38 -17.32 -8.26
N PHE A 155 1.76 -18.58 -8.02
CA PHE A 155 2.56 -19.39 -8.94
C PHE A 155 1.70 -20.38 -9.73
N GLU A 156 0.69 -20.97 -9.11
CA GLU A 156 -0.23 -21.89 -9.79
C GLU A 156 -1.07 -21.15 -10.83
N GLY A 157 -1.13 -21.72 -12.03
CA GLY A 157 -1.83 -21.11 -13.17
C GLY A 157 -1.12 -19.91 -13.80
N ALA A 158 0.00 -19.43 -13.23
CA ALA A 158 0.82 -18.39 -13.88
C ALA A 158 1.64 -19.02 -15.02
N LEU A 159 1.59 -18.41 -16.20
CA LEU A 159 2.29 -18.86 -17.40
C LEU A 159 3.79 -18.55 -17.36
N SER A 160 4.20 -17.59 -16.54
CA SER A 160 5.58 -17.15 -16.44
C SER A 160 5.93 -16.59 -15.06
N PRO A 161 7.23 -16.53 -14.70
CA PRO A 161 7.67 -15.85 -13.49
C PRO A 161 7.23 -14.37 -13.43
N VAL A 162 7.14 -13.71 -14.59
CA VAL A 162 6.70 -12.32 -14.68
C VAL A 162 5.23 -12.20 -14.27
N GLU A 163 4.37 -13.07 -14.78
CA GLU A 163 2.95 -13.09 -14.39
C GLU A 163 2.78 -13.39 -12.90
N ALA A 164 3.59 -14.30 -12.34
CA ALA A 164 3.56 -14.56 -10.90
C ALA A 164 3.98 -13.34 -10.06
N ILE A 165 4.97 -12.58 -10.52
CA ILE A 165 5.38 -11.32 -9.90
C ILE A 165 4.24 -10.30 -9.98
N GLU A 166 3.60 -10.16 -11.13
CA GLU A 166 2.44 -9.28 -11.31
C GLU A 166 1.30 -9.68 -10.38
N ARG A 167 0.99 -10.99 -10.28
CA ARG A 167 -0.02 -11.52 -9.35
C ARG A 167 0.28 -11.13 -7.90
N PHE A 168 1.52 -11.29 -7.47
CA PHE A 168 1.93 -10.95 -6.11
C PHE A 168 1.89 -9.44 -5.84
N ILE A 169 2.44 -8.62 -6.74
CA ILE A 169 2.45 -7.15 -6.60
C ILE A 169 1.02 -6.60 -6.59
N THR A 170 0.15 -7.07 -7.48
CA THR A 170 -1.25 -6.64 -7.55
C THR A 170 -1.99 -7.01 -6.26
N CYS A 171 -1.80 -8.24 -5.75
CA CYS A 171 -2.40 -8.64 -4.47
C CYS A 171 -1.91 -7.78 -3.31
N LYS A 172 -0.61 -7.47 -3.25
CA LYS A 172 -0.03 -6.59 -2.22
C LYS A 172 -0.62 -5.18 -2.25
N LYS A 173 -0.61 -4.53 -3.42
CA LYS A 173 -1.15 -3.18 -3.61
C LYS A 173 -2.63 -3.09 -3.26
N LEU A 174 -3.40 -4.12 -3.63
CA LEU A 174 -4.81 -4.22 -3.27
C LEU A 174 -4.99 -4.23 -1.75
N LEU A 175 -4.26 -5.10 -1.05
CA LEU A 175 -4.37 -5.21 0.42
C LEU A 175 -3.88 -3.94 1.13
N GLU A 176 -2.82 -3.31 0.62
CA GLU A 176 -2.34 -2.01 1.12
C GLU A 176 -3.43 -0.94 0.97
N THR A 177 -4.06 -0.84 -0.20
CA THR A 177 -5.12 0.14 -0.46
C THR A 177 -6.37 -0.14 0.38
N LEU A 178 -6.76 -1.41 0.54
CA LEU A 178 -7.85 -1.79 1.43
C LEU A 178 -7.54 -1.41 2.88
N ASN A 179 -6.30 -1.60 3.35
CA ASN A 179 -5.89 -1.16 4.68
C ASN A 179 -5.96 0.36 4.84
N GLU A 180 -5.52 1.13 3.84
CA GLU A 180 -5.60 2.59 3.88
C GLU A 180 -7.06 3.07 3.95
N VAL A 181 -7.91 2.54 3.07
CA VAL A 181 -9.35 2.84 3.05
C VAL A 181 -10.02 2.48 4.38
N TRP A 182 -9.64 1.34 4.97
CA TRP A 182 -10.16 0.91 6.26
C TRP A 182 -9.70 1.82 7.42
N LEU A 183 -8.42 2.17 7.46
CA LEU A 183 -7.84 3.04 8.50
C LEU A 183 -8.39 4.47 8.46
N GLU A 184 -8.86 4.92 7.29
CA GLU A 184 -9.57 6.19 7.15
C GLU A 184 -11.02 6.15 7.68
N GLY A 185 -11.49 4.98 8.14
CA GLY A 185 -12.82 4.82 8.72
C GLY A 185 -13.92 4.71 7.68
N LYS A 186 -13.61 4.27 6.46
CA LYS A 186 -14.63 4.03 5.45
C LYS A 186 -15.38 2.73 5.79
N GLU A 187 -16.67 2.86 6.07
CA GLU A 187 -17.51 1.73 6.46
C GLU A 187 -18.11 1.02 5.24
N ILE A 188 -18.48 1.77 4.19
CA ILE A 188 -19.20 1.24 3.03
C ILE A 188 -18.27 1.10 1.83
N LEU A 189 -18.24 -0.07 1.20
CA LEU A 189 -17.58 -0.30 -0.08
C LEU A 189 -18.63 -0.48 -1.18
N GLU A 190 -18.72 0.49 -2.08
CA GLU A 190 -19.62 0.43 -3.24
C GLU A 190 -19.00 -0.39 -4.36
N ILE A 191 -19.77 -1.33 -4.90
CA ILE A 191 -19.34 -2.28 -5.93
C ILE A 191 -20.38 -2.34 -7.06
N TYR A 192 -19.95 -2.61 -8.28
CA TYR A 192 -20.84 -2.78 -9.44
C TYR A 192 -20.23 -3.72 -10.48
N TYR A 193 -21.01 -4.10 -11.49
CA TYR A 193 -20.53 -4.84 -12.66
C TYR A 193 -21.27 -4.38 -13.92
N GLU A 194 -20.62 -4.46 -15.09
CA GLU A 194 -21.17 -3.96 -16.36
C GLU A 194 -22.03 -5.00 -17.10
N VAL A 195 -21.80 -6.29 -16.87
CA VAL A 195 -22.40 -7.35 -17.69
C VAL A 195 -23.82 -7.65 -17.21
N GLU A 196 -24.81 -7.54 -18.09
CA GLU A 196 -26.16 -8.04 -17.84
C GLU A 196 -26.17 -9.58 -17.86
N ILE A 197 -26.39 -10.19 -16.70
CA ILE A 197 -26.51 -11.64 -16.52
C ILE A 197 -27.91 -11.94 -16.01
N THR A 198 -28.54 -12.99 -16.55
CA THR A 198 -29.90 -13.33 -16.15
C THR A 198 -29.90 -13.97 -14.77
N ALA A 199 -30.75 -13.47 -13.86
CA ALA A 199 -30.92 -14.09 -12.55
C ALA A 199 -31.27 -15.58 -12.68
N GLY A 200 -30.60 -16.42 -11.90
CA GLY A 200 -30.76 -17.88 -11.95
C GLY A 200 -29.84 -18.59 -12.96
N GLU A 201 -29.03 -17.86 -13.74
CA GLU A 201 -28.07 -18.47 -14.65
C GLU A 201 -27.05 -19.33 -13.89
N GLU A 202 -26.84 -20.56 -14.35
CA GLU A 202 -26.03 -21.53 -13.60
C GLU A 202 -24.54 -21.46 -13.97
N SER A 203 -24.20 -20.94 -15.15
CA SER A 203 -22.84 -20.87 -15.69
C SER A 203 -22.49 -19.42 -16.03
N TRP A 204 -22.05 -18.69 -15.03
CA TRP A 204 -21.76 -17.26 -15.12
C TRP A 204 -20.37 -16.91 -14.60
N SER A 205 -19.86 -15.76 -15.05
CA SER A 205 -18.66 -15.08 -14.55
C SER A 205 -18.86 -13.59 -14.73
N VAL A 206 -18.45 -12.79 -13.75
CA VAL A 206 -18.63 -11.34 -13.75
C VAL A 206 -17.43 -10.65 -13.12
N ASP A 207 -17.03 -9.53 -13.71
CA ASP A 207 -15.98 -8.66 -13.16
C ASP A 207 -16.64 -7.54 -12.34
N ILE A 208 -16.26 -7.44 -11.08
CA ILE A 208 -16.79 -6.48 -10.11
C ILE A 208 -15.80 -5.33 -9.95
N TYR A 209 -16.29 -4.11 -10.14
CA TYR A 209 -15.55 -2.85 -10.12
C TYR A 209 -15.78 -2.06 -8.83
N GLN A 210 -14.75 -1.32 -8.40
CA GLN A 210 -14.74 -0.47 -7.22
C GLN A 210 -13.91 0.79 -7.47
N ASP A 211 -14.61 1.86 -7.78
CA ASP A 211 -13.96 3.10 -8.22
C ASP A 211 -13.06 3.67 -7.13
N ASP A 212 -13.49 3.65 -5.87
CA ASP A 212 -12.71 4.23 -4.78
C ASP A 212 -11.39 3.49 -4.50
N ILE A 213 -11.34 2.17 -4.74
CA ILE A 213 -10.10 1.39 -4.62
C ILE A 213 -9.22 1.67 -5.85
N ASN A 214 -9.81 1.63 -7.05
CA ASN A 214 -9.09 1.82 -8.31
C ASN A 214 -8.46 3.22 -8.43
N GLU A 215 -9.18 4.27 -8.03
CA GLU A 215 -8.68 5.66 -7.99
C GLU A 215 -7.44 5.80 -7.10
N ARG A 216 -7.37 5.06 -5.98
CA ARG A 216 -6.25 5.11 -5.04
C ARG A 216 -5.08 4.24 -5.47
N CYS A 217 -5.37 3.04 -5.98
CA CYS A 217 -4.37 2.13 -6.51
C CYS A 217 -3.65 2.72 -7.74
N GLY A 218 -4.33 3.56 -8.54
CA GLY A 218 -3.85 3.96 -9.87
C GLY A 218 -3.82 2.79 -10.86
N PHE A 219 -4.61 1.75 -10.60
CA PHE A 219 -4.78 0.58 -11.47
C PHE A 219 -6.27 0.24 -11.55
N ASN A 220 -6.73 -0.17 -12.73
CA ASN A 220 -8.09 -0.65 -12.94
C ASN A 220 -8.17 -2.13 -12.56
N TRP A 221 -8.33 -2.38 -11.27
CA TRP A 221 -8.45 -3.72 -10.73
C TRP A 221 -9.93 -4.11 -10.55
N THR A 222 -10.20 -5.40 -10.62
CA THR A 222 -11.54 -5.99 -10.47
C THR A 222 -11.45 -7.30 -9.69
N TRP A 223 -12.47 -7.59 -8.88
CA TRP A 223 -12.71 -8.95 -8.42
C TRP A 223 -13.46 -9.71 -9.52
N LYS A 224 -12.99 -10.90 -9.89
CA LYS A 224 -13.75 -11.78 -10.80
C LYS A 224 -14.54 -12.77 -9.99
N VAL A 225 -15.87 -12.71 -10.02
CA VAL A 225 -16.72 -13.72 -9.38
C VAL A 225 -17.17 -14.71 -10.43
N ILE A 226 -16.88 -16.00 -10.23
CA ILE A 226 -17.14 -17.07 -11.21
C ILE A 226 -17.86 -18.24 -10.56
N SER A 227 -18.88 -18.75 -11.26
CA SER A 227 -19.57 -19.96 -10.83
C SER A 227 -18.70 -21.21 -11.04
N LYS A 228 -18.79 -22.20 -10.14
CA LYS A 228 -18.09 -23.49 -10.29
C LYS A 228 -18.47 -24.21 -11.58
N LYS A 229 -19.69 -24.04 -12.07
CA LYS A 229 -20.13 -24.63 -13.35
C LYS A 229 -19.41 -23.99 -14.54
N LYS A 230 -19.32 -22.65 -14.57
CA LYS A 230 -18.55 -21.92 -15.59
C LYS A 230 -17.07 -22.31 -15.54
N LEU A 231 -16.49 -22.36 -14.33
CA LEU A 231 -15.11 -22.78 -14.12
C LEU A 231 -14.80 -24.17 -14.68
N LYS A 232 -15.70 -25.14 -14.44
CA LYS A 232 -15.60 -26.50 -14.99
C LYS A 232 -15.70 -26.54 -16.51
N ILE A 233 -16.57 -25.72 -17.10
CA ILE A 233 -16.73 -25.61 -18.56
C ILE A 233 -15.47 -25.05 -19.19
N ASP A 234 -14.87 -24.04 -18.57
CA ASP A 234 -13.64 -23.40 -19.05
C ASP A 234 -12.38 -24.27 -18.83
N GLY A 235 -12.52 -25.39 -18.08
CA GLY A 235 -11.43 -26.32 -17.80
C GLY A 235 -10.39 -25.77 -16.81
N GLU A 236 -10.72 -24.67 -16.13
CA GLU A 236 -9.86 -24.01 -15.15
C GLU A 236 -9.99 -24.65 -13.75
N LYS A 237 -8.95 -24.51 -12.92
CA LYS A 237 -8.99 -24.97 -11.52
C LYS A 237 -8.95 -23.79 -10.57
N GLU A 238 -9.71 -23.90 -9.48
CA GLU A 238 -9.82 -22.84 -8.46
C GLU A 238 -8.47 -22.46 -7.85
N ASN A 239 -7.55 -23.41 -7.67
CA ASN A 239 -6.22 -23.15 -7.12
C ASN A 239 -5.24 -22.49 -8.11
N GLU A 240 -5.57 -22.47 -9.40
CA GLU A 240 -4.78 -21.83 -10.46
C GLU A 240 -5.21 -20.37 -10.70
N LEU A 241 -6.33 -19.96 -10.10
CA LEU A 241 -6.84 -18.60 -10.21
C LEU A 241 -6.10 -17.63 -9.28
N PRO A 242 -5.94 -16.35 -9.69
CA PRO A 242 -5.48 -15.29 -8.82
C PRO A 242 -6.32 -15.13 -7.54
N ASP A 243 -5.73 -14.58 -6.49
CA ASP A 243 -6.38 -14.42 -5.18
C ASP A 243 -7.65 -13.54 -5.19
N TRP A 244 -7.81 -12.67 -6.20
CA TRP A 244 -8.98 -11.82 -6.40
C TRP A 244 -10.06 -12.46 -7.28
N CYS A 245 -9.88 -13.71 -7.71
CA CYS A 245 -10.93 -14.51 -8.31
C CYS A 245 -11.69 -15.26 -7.21
N ILE A 246 -13.02 -15.10 -7.17
CA ILE A 246 -13.90 -15.65 -6.14
C ILE A 246 -14.78 -16.72 -6.80
N VAL A 247 -14.60 -17.98 -6.39
CA VAL A 247 -15.38 -19.10 -6.92
C VAL A 247 -16.60 -19.35 -6.04
N VAL A 248 -17.78 -19.41 -6.65
CA VAL A 248 -19.07 -19.64 -5.97
C VAL A 248 -19.82 -20.84 -6.57
N ASP A 249 -20.59 -21.54 -5.75
CA ASP A 249 -21.34 -22.74 -6.17
C ASP A 249 -22.85 -22.48 -6.16
N GLU A 250 -23.25 -21.34 -6.70
CA GLU A 250 -24.62 -20.84 -6.66
C GLU A 250 -24.98 -20.22 -8.02
N PRO A 251 -26.27 -20.29 -8.42
CA PRO A 251 -26.74 -19.60 -9.62
C PRO A 251 -26.65 -18.08 -9.42
N PHE A 252 -26.61 -17.35 -10.54
CA PHE A 252 -26.38 -15.91 -10.52
C PHE A 252 -27.49 -15.17 -9.78
N SER A 253 -27.10 -14.30 -8.85
CA SER A 253 -27.92 -13.23 -8.29
C SER A 253 -27.03 -12.16 -7.68
N ASP A 254 -27.54 -10.92 -7.56
CA ASP A 254 -26.84 -9.83 -6.89
C ASP A 254 -26.46 -10.18 -5.44
N GLU A 255 -27.33 -10.90 -4.75
CA GLU A 255 -27.08 -11.34 -3.38
C GLU A 255 -25.89 -12.29 -3.28
N VAL A 256 -25.72 -13.19 -4.26
CA VAL A 256 -24.57 -14.10 -4.33
C VAL A 256 -23.28 -13.33 -4.57
N VAL A 257 -23.27 -12.37 -5.51
CA VAL A 257 -22.11 -11.51 -5.77
C VAL A 257 -21.73 -10.71 -4.53
N HIS A 258 -22.70 -10.05 -3.90
CA HIS A 258 -22.52 -9.31 -2.65
C HIS A 258 -21.92 -10.19 -1.55
N LYS A 259 -22.51 -11.37 -1.29
CA LYS A 259 -22.01 -12.31 -0.27
C LYS A 259 -20.60 -12.81 -0.58
N ALA A 260 -20.29 -13.04 -1.85
CA ALA A 260 -18.98 -13.51 -2.29
C ALA A 260 -17.88 -12.48 -1.98
N VAL A 261 -18.09 -11.22 -2.36
CA VAL A 261 -17.15 -10.12 -2.08
C VAL A 261 -17.05 -9.84 -0.58
N HIS A 262 -18.17 -9.75 0.12
CA HIS A 262 -18.20 -9.55 1.57
C HIS A 262 -17.43 -10.66 2.31
N LYS A 263 -17.66 -11.93 1.95
CA LYS A 263 -16.92 -13.07 2.55
C LYS A 263 -15.43 -13.02 2.24
N TRP A 264 -15.05 -12.60 1.03
CA TRP A 264 -13.63 -12.47 0.66
C TRP A 264 -12.91 -11.41 1.50
N LEU A 265 -13.59 -10.29 1.79
CA LEU A 265 -13.12 -9.22 2.65
C LEU A 265 -13.03 -9.66 4.12
N SER A 266 -14.07 -10.31 4.64
CA SER A 266 -14.14 -10.69 6.06
C SER A 266 -13.10 -11.75 6.46
N VAL A 267 -12.80 -12.70 5.58
CA VAL A 267 -11.71 -13.68 5.80
C VAL A 267 -10.35 -12.99 5.96
N ARG A 268 -10.20 -11.75 5.47
CA ARG A 268 -8.97 -10.94 5.57
C ARG A 268 -9.03 -9.91 6.70
N GLY A 269 -10.08 -9.95 7.52
CA GLY A 269 -10.24 -9.09 8.70
C GLY A 269 -10.83 -7.71 8.40
N TYR A 270 -11.42 -7.51 7.22
CA TYR A 270 -12.14 -6.29 6.89
C TYR A 270 -13.64 -6.45 7.15
N GLU A 271 -14.25 -5.45 7.78
CA GLU A 271 -15.69 -5.41 8.11
C GLU A 271 -16.40 -4.31 7.31
N PHE A 272 -16.10 -4.20 6.02
CA PHE A 272 -16.82 -3.27 5.13
C PHE A 272 -18.26 -3.72 4.91
N ASP A 273 -19.20 -2.79 4.99
CA ASP A 273 -20.54 -2.93 4.44
C ASP A 273 -20.46 -2.85 2.91
N VAL A 274 -20.64 -3.98 2.25
CA VAL A 274 -20.61 -4.05 0.79
C VAL A 274 -21.95 -3.60 0.23
N LYS A 275 -21.94 -2.66 -0.72
CA LYS A 275 -23.17 -2.13 -1.32
C LYS A 275 -23.09 -2.24 -2.84
N MET A 276 -24.01 -3.02 -3.41
CA MET A 276 -24.22 -3.05 -4.86
C MET A 276 -24.83 -1.72 -5.33
N ILE A 277 -24.22 -1.07 -6.31
CA ILE A 277 -24.74 0.12 -6.99
C ILE A 277 -25.00 -0.19 -8.47
N ALA A 278 -25.95 0.52 -9.08
CA ALA A 278 -26.14 0.45 -10.53
C ALA A 278 -25.00 1.17 -11.26
N VAL A 279 -24.65 0.70 -12.45
CA VAL A 279 -23.57 1.27 -13.28
C VAL A 279 -23.74 2.78 -13.52
N GLU A 280 -24.98 3.25 -13.64
CA GLU A 280 -25.32 4.68 -13.81
C GLU A 280 -24.88 5.56 -12.63
N HIS A 281 -24.73 4.98 -11.44
CA HIS A 281 -24.27 5.66 -10.24
C HIS A 281 -22.77 5.48 -9.99
N ALA A 282 -22.07 4.68 -10.81
CA ALA A 282 -20.63 4.54 -10.73
C ALA A 282 -19.95 5.86 -11.12
N LYS A 283 -18.88 6.22 -10.41
CA LYS A 283 -18.06 7.40 -10.74
C LYS A 283 -17.27 7.16 -12.03
N GLY A 284 -17.03 5.88 -12.31
CA GLY A 284 -16.27 5.38 -13.43
C GLY A 284 -14.79 5.46 -13.17
N SER A 285 -14.19 4.34 -12.81
CA SER A 285 -12.77 4.11 -13.05
C SER A 285 -12.51 4.18 -14.57
N GLU A 286 -11.28 4.44 -15.00
CA GLU A 286 -10.95 4.85 -16.38
C GLU A 286 -11.40 3.97 -17.57
N PRO A 287 -11.86 2.69 -17.46
CA PRO A 287 -12.37 1.96 -18.62
C PRO A 287 -13.59 2.61 -19.30
N LEU A 288 -14.32 3.49 -18.60
CA LEU A 288 -15.52 4.16 -19.14
C LEU A 288 -15.21 5.37 -20.04
N LYS A 289 -13.98 5.89 -20.06
CA LYS A 289 -13.62 7.00 -20.97
C LYS A 289 -13.15 6.53 -22.35
N GLU A 290 -12.53 5.35 -22.45
CA GLU A 290 -12.03 4.85 -23.74
C GLU A 290 -13.08 4.10 -24.58
N ARG A 291 -14.24 3.74 -24.01
CA ARG A 291 -15.35 3.12 -24.77
C ARG A 291 -16.38 4.11 -25.31
N ALA A 292 -16.28 5.39 -24.99
CA ALA A 292 -17.20 6.42 -25.47
C ALA A 292 -16.77 7.06 -26.81
N ASP A 293 -15.54 6.79 -27.29
CA ASP A 293 -14.94 7.39 -28.49
C ASP A 293 -14.55 6.35 -29.58
N LEU A 294 -15.34 5.28 -29.74
CA LEU A 294 -15.28 4.39 -30.92
C LEU A 294 -16.65 4.19 -31.58
#